data_AF-A0A3G9GBG5-F1
#
_entry.id   AF-A0A3G9GBG5-F1
#
_cell.length_a   1.000
_cell.length_b   1.000
_cell.length_c   1.000
_cell.angle_alpha   90.00
_cell.angle_beta   90.00
_cell.angle_gamma   90.00
#
_symmetry.space_group_name_H-M   'P 1'
#
loop_
_entity.id
_entity.type
_entity.pdbx_description
1 polymer ?
#
loop_
_entity_poly.entity_id
_entity_poly.type
_entity_poly.pdbx_seq_one_letter_code
_entity_poly.pdbx_strand_id
1 'polypeptide(L)' 'MLGLFLPARYRLPALAALLVLLIAGVVYGLNTGAFEQNNREALRQAREATATR' A
#
# COMPACT_ATOMS: atom_id res chain seq x y z
N MET A 1 -19.73 -0.34 5.41
CA MET A 1 -20.35 -0.25 6.75
C MET A 1 -19.58 -1.07 7.80
N LEU A 2 -18.32 -0.72 8.09
CA LEU A 2 -17.51 -1.40 9.13
C LEU A 2 -17.01 -0.45 10.24
N GLY A 3 -17.12 0.87 10.05
CA GLY A 3 -16.63 1.86 11.02
C GLY A 3 -17.57 2.15 12.20
N LEU A 4 -18.81 1.64 12.18
CA LEU A 4 -19.83 1.96 13.18
C LEU A 4 -19.94 0.93 14.32
N PHE A 5 -19.32 -0.24 14.20
CA PHE A 5 -19.42 -1.30 15.21
C PHE A 5 -18.34 -1.24 16.30
N LEU A 6 -17.32 -0.38 16.16
CA LEU A 6 -16.24 -0.28 17.13
C LEU A 6 -16.50 0.85 18.14
N PRO A 7 -16.55 0.56 19.46
CA PRO A 7 -16.70 1.57 20.51
C PRO A 7 -15.68 2.68 20.36
N ALA A 8 -16.07 3.94 20.59
CA ALA A 8 -15.22 5.12 20.38
C ALA A 8 -13.82 4.99 21.05
N ARG A 9 -13.78 4.37 22.22
CA ARG A 9 -12.54 4.06 22.98
C ARG A 9 -11.52 3.20 22.22
N TYR A 10 -11.95 2.38 21.27
CA TYR A 10 -11.07 1.50 20.50
C TYR A 10 -10.77 2.00 19.09
N ARG A 11 -11.42 3.08 18.63
CA ARG A 11 -11.21 3.60 17.26
C ARG A 11 -9.78 4.12 17.07
N LEU A 12 -9.29 4.93 18.01
CA LEU A 12 -7.93 5.44 17.98
C LEU A 12 -6.85 4.33 18.00
N PRO A 13 -6.87 3.36 18.94
CA PRO A 13 -5.88 2.30 18.93
C PRO A 13 -6.02 1.36 17.71
N ALA A 14 -7.24 1.12 17.20
CA ALA A 14 -7.42 0.36 15.96
C ALA A 14 -6.84 1.08 14.74
N LEU A 15 -7.06 2.40 14.63
CA LEU A 15 -6.45 3.21 13.58
C LEU A 15 -4.92 3.22 13.70
N ALA A 16 -4.39 3.33 14.92
CA ALA A 16 -2.95 3.24 15.17
C ALA A 16 -2.38 1.88 14.75
N ALA A 17 -3.05 0.77 15.11
CA ALA A 17 -2.63 -0.58 14.72
C ALA A 17 -2.66 -0.77 13.20
N LEU A 18 -3.69 -0.25 12.51
CA LEU A 18 -3.77 -0.25 11.05
C LEU A 18 -2.61 0.53 10.42
N LEU A 19 -2.29 1.70 10.97
CA LEU A 19 -1.17 2.53 10.53
C LEU A 19 0.17 1.79 10.68
N VAL A 20 0.39 1.15 11.83
CA VAL A 20 1.60 0.34 12.09
C VAL A 20 1.69 -0.82 11.10
N LEU A 21 0.59 -1.53 10.85
CA LEU A 21 0.56 -2.63 9.89
C LEU A 21 0.90 -2.15 8.47
N LEU A 22 0.37 -0.98 8.08
CA LEU A 22 0.62 -0.38 6.78
C LEU A 22 2.08 0.03 6.63
N ILE A 23 2.66 0.67 7.65
CA ILE A 23 4.10 1.01 7.67
C ILE A 23 4.96 -0.24 7.60
N ALA A 24 4.63 -1.29 8.37
CA ALA A 24 5.36 -2.56 8.33
C ALA A 24 5.32 -3.19 6.94
N GLY A 25 4.17 -3.17 6.26
CA GLY A 25 4.04 -3.63 4.89
C GLY A 25 4.89 -2.83 3.90
N VAL A 26 4.93 -1.50 4.04
CA VAL A 26 5.78 -0.63 3.22
C VAL A 26 7.26 -0.92 3.46
N VAL A 27 7.70 -1.00 4.72
CA VAL A 27 9.11 -1.29 5.06
C VAL A 27 9.52 -2.66 4.53
N TYR A 28 8.67 -3.67 4.68
CA TYR A 28 8.91 -5.00 4.13
C TYR A 28 9.02 -4.97 2.60
N GLY A 29 8.06 -4.33 1.92
CA GLY A 29 8.08 -4.22 0.45
C GLY A 29 9.28 -3.44 -0.09
N LEU A 30 9.79 -2.46 0.68
CA LEU A 30 11.03 -1.76 0.36
C LEU A 30 12.23 -2.69 0.51
N ASN A 31 12.29 -3.47 1.59
CA ASN A 31 13.39 -4.39 1.86
C ASN A 31 13.42 -5.57 0.87
N THR A 32 12.26 -6.02 0.38
CA THR A 32 12.19 -7.09 -0.63
C THR A 32 12.34 -6.58 -2.07
N GLY A 33 12.46 -5.26 -2.28
CA GLY A 33 12.57 -4.66 -3.62
C GLY A 33 11.29 -4.75 -4.46
N ALA A 34 10.15 -5.11 -3.86
CA ALA A 34 8.87 -5.27 -4.56
C ALA A 34 8.40 -3.96 -5.23
N PHE A 35 8.66 -2.81 -4.59
CA PHE A 35 8.36 -1.51 -5.18
C PHE A 35 9.21 -1.22 -6.43
N GLU A 36 10.46 -1.66 -6.44
CA GLU A 36 11.35 -1.40 -7.58
C GLU A 36 11.00 -2.28 -8.78
N GLN A 37 10.62 -3.53 -8.54
CA GLN A 37 10.08 -4.43 -9.56
C GLN A 37 8.78 -3.87 -10.16
N ASN A 38 7.83 -3.48 -9.31
CA ASN A 38 6.56 -2.91 -9.74
C ASN A 38 6.76 -1.61 -10.55
N ASN A 39 7.68 -0.73 -10.12
CA ASN A 39 7.97 0.50 -10.86
C ASN A 39 8.58 0.23 -12.24
N ARG A 40 9.46 -0.77 -12.38
CA ARG A 40 10.01 -1.18 -13.69
C ARG A 40 8.92 -1.74 -14.61
N GLU A 41 7.98 -2.50 -14.07
CA GLU A 41 6.84 -3.02 -14.83
C GLU A 41 5.88 -1.91 -15.25
N ALA A 42 5.57 -0.97 -14.37
CA ALA A 42 4.77 0.22 -14.69
C ALA A 42 5.43 1.06 -15.79
N LEU A 43 6.75 1.24 -15.75
CA LEU A 43 7.53 1.91 -16.80
C LEU A 43 7.50 1.16 -18.13
N ARG A 44 7.51 -0.18 -18.12
CA ARG A 44 7.36 -1.00 -19.33
C ARG A 44 5.97 -0.82 -19.94
N GLN A 45 4.92 -0.93 -19.13
CA GLN A 45 3.54 -0.71 -19.57
C GLN A 45 3.34 0.70 -20.14
N ALA A 46 3.89 1.73 -19.49
CA ALA A 46 3.81 3.10 -19.99
C ALA A 46 4.50 3.28 -21.35
N ARG A 47 5.65 2.62 -21.57
CA ARG A 47 6.36 2.62 -22.86
C ARG A 47 5.60 1.88 -23.94
N GLU A 48 5.02 0.73 -23.62
CA GLU A 48 4.19 -0.04 -24.55
C GLU A 48 2.93 0.73 -24.96
N ALA A 49 2.27 1.40 -24.00
CA ALA A 49 1.10 2.24 -24.26
C ALA A 49 1.45 3.50 -25.10
N THR A 50 2.68 3.99 -25.00
CA THR A 50 3.16 5.13 -25.81
C THR A 50 3.60 4.70 -27.20
N ALA A 51 4.17 3.49 -27.34
CA ALA A 51 4.62 2.93 -28.62
C ALA A 51 3.49 2.36 -29.49
N THR A 52 2.32 2.12 -28.90
CA THR A 52 1.09 1.68 -29.61
C THR A 52 0.22 2.85 -30.09
N ARG A 53 0.69 4.09 -29.94
CA ARG A 53 0.01 5.32 -30.34
C ARG A 53 0.76 6.01 -31.47
#